data_AF-A0A381YWU4-F1
#
_entry.id   AF-A0A381YWU4-F1
#
_cell.length_a   1.000
_cell.length_b   1.000
_cell.length_c   1.000
_cell.angle_alpha   90.00
_cell.angle_beta   90.00
_cell.angle_gamma   90.00
#
_symmetry.space_group_name_H-M   'P 1'
#
loop_
_entity.id
_entity.type
_entity.pdbx_description
1 polymer ?
#
loop_
_entity_poly.entity_id
_entity_poly.type
_entity_poly.pdbx_seq_one_letter_code
_entity_poly.pdbx_strand_id
1 'polypeptide(L)'
;MDTEALLTVTPEELAQALLLRRQVLKEELPNVIRTLEAEEESLEPRVQRIVTSHRASNEKVALLKKRRNRAQKEAGSILGQVRMNRDSLAESGKMVNLDPNWKREKLLDELEQIEDSIQTSALDHIAERKLLDRRKKLLEENDRWLRSRRDSNPEMASFIDSRAEMNTLYREADKAHRSMIEIVEKAQPMHEKKVILTAELRDIRRQLDRAKELLAQSDYAIAHWERRLKDGFGELGGGFPNLMAANTRVAEGGRSSFARSSKPKRSRNRQGGEEE
;
A
#
# COMPACT_ATOMS: atom_id res chain seq x y z
N MET A 1 31.83 25.81 -12.88
CA MET A 1 31.57 27.23 -12.59
C MET A 1 32.71 27.72 -11.75
N ASP A 2 33.55 28.59 -12.30
CA ASP A 2 34.68 29.16 -11.56
C ASP A 2 34.18 30.11 -10.47
N THR A 3 34.74 29.99 -9.28
CA THR A 3 34.29 30.79 -8.12
C THR A 3 34.66 32.26 -8.27
N GLU A 4 35.80 32.54 -8.91
CA GLU A 4 36.23 33.90 -9.25
C GLU A 4 35.29 34.56 -10.27
N ALA A 5 34.82 33.79 -11.26
CA ALA A 5 33.88 34.28 -12.27
C ALA A 5 32.49 34.64 -11.70
N LEU A 6 32.07 34.01 -10.59
CA LEU A 6 30.82 34.35 -9.90
C LEU A 6 30.93 35.63 -9.06
N LEU A 7 32.14 35.97 -8.59
CA LEU A 7 32.39 37.17 -7.79
C LEU A 7 32.50 38.43 -8.66
N THR A 8 32.77 38.29 -9.96
CA THR A 8 32.85 39.41 -10.90
C THR A 8 31.52 39.81 -11.54
N VAL A 9 30.47 38.99 -11.39
CA VAL A 9 29.17 39.26 -12.01
C VAL A 9 28.51 40.48 -11.37
N THR A 10 28.12 41.45 -12.18
CA THR A 10 27.41 42.64 -11.69
C THR A 10 25.94 42.33 -11.40
N PRO A 11 25.29 43.06 -10.47
CA PRO A 11 23.85 42.91 -10.20
C PRO A 11 22.99 43.13 -11.46
N GLU A 12 23.44 43.99 -12.38
CA GLU A 12 22.79 44.26 -13.66
C GLU A 12 22.85 43.05 -14.59
N GLU A 13 24.04 42.45 -14.77
CA GLU A 13 24.21 41.23 -15.57
C GLU A 13 23.37 40.08 -15.04
N LEU A 14 23.31 39.91 -13.71
CA LEU A 14 22.49 38.88 -13.08
C LEU A 14 20.99 39.12 -13.31
N ALA A 15 20.55 40.37 -13.18
CA ALA A 15 19.14 40.73 -13.43
C ALA A 15 18.76 40.58 -14.90
N GLN A 16 19.65 40.92 -15.84
CA GLN A 16 19.47 40.67 -17.27
C GLN A 16 19.39 39.17 -17.57
N ALA A 17 20.28 38.36 -17.01
CA ALA A 17 20.24 36.90 -17.18
C ALA A 17 18.93 36.30 -16.61
N LEU A 18 18.46 36.79 -15.45
CA LEU A 18 17.18 36.36 -14.88
C LEU A 18 15.98 36.79 -15.72
N LEU A 19 16.00 37.99 -16.30
CA LEU A 19 14.96 38.49 -17.19
C LEU A 19 14.90 37.63 -18.47
N LEU A 20 16.05 37.43 -19.13
CA LEU A 20 16.16 36.59 -20.33
C LEU A 20 15.64 35.18 -20.06
N ARG A 21 16.05 34.55 -18.94
CA ARG A 21 15.55 33.24 -18.55
C ARG A 21 14.03 33.23 -18.39
N ARG A 22 13.43 34.27 -17.80
CA ARG A 22 11.97 34.36 -17.62
C ARG A 22 11.23 34.58 -18.94
N GLN A 23 11.80 35.34 -19.87
CA GLN A 23 11.25 35.53 -21.21
C GLN A 23 11.26 34.20 -21.99
N VAL A 24 12.40 33.50 -22.02
CA VAL A 24 12.52 32.17 -22.62
C VAL A 24 11.53 31.19 -22.00
N LEU A 25 11.43 31.15 -20.66
CA LEU A 25 10.46 30.30 -19.97
C LEU A 25 9.02 30.63 -20.39
N LYS A 26 8.65 31.90 -20.53
CA LYS A 26 7.30 32.29 -20.96
C LYS A 26 6.99 31.79 -22.38
N GLU A 27 7.98 31.77 -23.27
CA GLU A 27 7.83 31.26 -24.64
C GLU A 27 7.73 29.73 -24.68
N GLU A 28 8.50 29.02 -23.85
CA GLU A 28 8.56 27.56 -23.84
C GLU A 28 7.41 26.90 -23.06
N LEU A 29 6.96 27.50 -21.95
CA LEU A 29 5.95 26.94 -21.06
C LEU A 29 4.64 26.52 -21.75
N PRO A 30 4.07 27.29 -22.71
CA PRO A 30 2.87 26.86 -23.43
C PRO A 30 3.06 25.54 -24.19
N ASN A 31 4.23 25.30 -24.77
CA ASN A 31 4.52 24.04 -25.46
C ASN A 31 4.65 22.90 -24.45
N VAL A 32 5.32 23.12 -23.32
CA VAL A 32 5.43 22.15 -22.23
C VAL A 32 4.06 21.78 -21.65
N ILE A 33 3.17 22.77 -21.48
CA ILE A 33 1.79 22.53 -21.01
C ILE A 33 1.05 21.64 -22.02
N ARG A 34 1.12 21.94 -23.32
CA ARG A 34 0.48 21.12 -24.37
C ARG A 34 1.00 19.70 -24.39
N THR A 35 2.31 19.49 -24.21
CA THR A 35 2.87 18.13 -24.16
C THR A 35 2.39 17.37 -22.93
N LEU A 36 2.35 18.02 -21.76
CA LEU A 36 1.85 17.40 -20.53
C LEU A 36 0.34 17.11 -20.59
N GLU A 37 -0.46 17.99 -21.21
CA GLU A 37 -1.89 17.76 -21.45
C GLU A 37 -2.12 16.56 -22.37
N ALA A 38 -1.35 16.46 -23.47
CA ALA A 38 -1.41 15.30 -24.36
C ALA A 38 -0.98 13.98 -23.67
N GLU A 39 0.05 14.05 -22.82
CA GLU A 39 0.47 12.90 -22.01
C GLU A 39 -0.63 12.49 -21.02
N GLU A 40 -1.25 13.44 -20.32
CA GLU A 40 -2.37 13.20 -19.41
C GLU A 40 -3.55 12.53 -20.14
N GLU A 41 -3.99 13.10 -21.27
CA GLU A 41 -5.09 12.57 -22.08
C GLU A 41 -4.82 11.14 -22.56
N SER A 42 -3.57 10.80 -22.84
CA SER A 42 -3.17 9.45 -23.25
C SER A 42 -3.12 8.44 -22.09
N LEU A 43 -2.70 8.89 -20.91
CA LEU A 43 -2.49 8.05 -19.72
C LEU A 43 -3.77 7.82 -18.93
N GLU A 44 -4.63 8.81 -18.81
CA GLU A 44 -5.87 8.75 -18.05
C GLU A 44 -6.76 7.53 -18.40
N PRO A 45 -7.07 7.23 -19.68
CA PRO A 45 -7.89 6.06 -20.02
C PRO A 45 -7.18 4.74 -19.71
N ARG A 46 -5.84 4.70 -19.69
CA ARG A 46 -5.08 3.51 -19.29
C ARG A 46 -5.20 3.29 -17.78
N VAL A 47 -5.04 4.35 -16.99
CA VAL A 47 -5.20 4.29 -15.53
C VAL A 47 -6.62 3.86 -15.18
N GLN A 48 -7.64 4.49 -15.77
CA GLN A 48 -9.04 4.15 -15.52
C GLN A 48 -9.34 2.67 -15.80
N ARG A 49 -8.87 2.12 -16.93
CA ARG A 49 -9.02 0.69 -17.28
C ARG A 49 -8.37 -0.23 -16.24
N ILE A 50 -7.17 0.09 -15.77
CA ILE A 50 -6.50 -0.75 -14.76
C ILE A 50 -7.20 -0.63 -13.40
N VAL A 51 -7.65 0.56 -13.02
CA VAL A 51 -8.37 0.79 -11.76
C VAL A 51 -9.69 0.01 -11.74
N THR A 52 -10.48 0.07 -12.82
CA THR A 52 -11.75 -0.67 -12.92
C THR A 52 -11.53 -2.17 -12.94
N SER A 53 -10.52 -2.65 -13.67
CA SER A 53 -10.17 -4.07 -13.69
C SER A 53 -9.72 -4.59 -12.33
N HIS A 54 -8.84 -3.85 -11.64
CA HIS A 54 -8.41 -4.17 -10.28
C HIS A 54 -9.58 -4.17 -9.30
N ARG A 55 -10.50 -3.20 -9.42
CA ARG A 55 -11.73 -3.16 -8.61
C ARG A 55 -12.60 -4.39 -8.83
N ALA A 56 -12.83 -4.79 -10.08
CA ALA A 56 -13.60 -5.99 -10.41
C ALA A 56 -12.96 -7.27 -9.84
N SER A 57 -11.63 -7.38 -9.88
CA SER A 57 -10.90 -8.50 -9.25
C SER A 57 -11.07 -8.50 -7.74
N ASN A 58 -11.00 -7.34 -7.09
CA ASN A 58 -11.23 -7.21 -5.66
C ASN A 58 -12.67 -7.57 -5.25
N GLU A 59 -13.66 -7.18 -6.05
CA GLU A 59 -15.06 -7.54 -5.81
C GLU A 59 -15.26 -9.06 -5.90
N LYS A 60 -14.65 -9.72 -6.89
CA LYS A 60 -14.65 -11.19 -6.98
C LYS A 60 -13.99 -11.85 -5.78
N VAL A 61 -12.83 -11.35 -5.35
CA VAL A 61 -12.14 -11.84 -4.13
C VAL A 61 -13.03 -11.65 -2.90
N ALA A 62 -13.72 -10.52 -2.76
CA ALA A 62 -14.63 -10.28 -1.64
C ALA A 62 -15.81 -11.27 -1.62
N LEU A 63 -16.39 -11.60 -2.79
CA LEU A 63 -17.44 -12.61 -2.90
C LEU A 63 -16.93 -14.01 -2.50
N LEU A 64 -15.74 -14.39 -2.95
CA LEU A 64 -15.12 -15.67 -2.58
C LEU A 64 -14.82 -15.75 -1.08
N LYS A 65 -14.34 -14.65 -0.48
CA LYS A 65 -14.15 -14.55 0.99
C LYS A 65 -15.45 -14.75 1.74
N LYS A 66 -16.56 -14.12 1.30
CA LYS A 66 -17.89 -14.32 1.91
C LYS A 66 -18.32 -15.79 1.84
N ARG A 67 -18.17 -16.42 0.68
CA ARG A 67 -18.51 -17.84 0.48
C ARG A 67 -17.67 -18.76 1.35
N ARG A 68 -16.35 -18.57 1.35
CA ARG A 68 -15.40 -19.32 2.18
C ARG A 68 -15.75 -19.20 3.67
N ASN A 69 -15.91 -17.97 4.17
CA ASN A 69 -16.19 -17.72 5.59
C ASN A 69 -17.53 -18.33 6.02
N ARG A 70 -18.55 -18.30 5.15
CA ARG A 70 -19.83 -18.95 5.42
C ARG A 70 -19.66 -20.46 5.57
N ALA A 71 -19.03 -21.10 4.58
CA ALA A 71 -18.79 -22.54 4.59
C ALA A 71 -17.89 -22.97 5.77
N GLN A 72 -16.85 -22.20 6.12
CA GLN A 72 -16.01 -22.45 7.29
C GLN A 72 -16.80 -22.37 8.60
N LYS A 73 -17.67 -21.36 8.74
CA LYS A 73 -18.50 -21.19 9.94
C LYS A 73 -19.50 -22.32 10.09
N GLU A 74 -20.18 -22.69 9.01
CA GLU A 74 -21.11 -23.83 8.99
C GLU A 74 -20.37 -25.13 9.33
N ALA A 75 -19.20 -25.38 8.73
CA ALA A 75 -18.37 -26.55 9.03
C ALA A 75 -17.91 -26.59 10.50
N GLY A 76 -17.54 -25.45 11.08
CA GLY A 76 -17.17 -25.35 12.49
C GLY A 76 -18.34 -25.66 13.44
N SER A 77 -19.55 -25.22 13.10
CA SER A 77 -20.77 -25.57 13.86
C SER A 77 -21.05 -27.07 13.82
N ILE A 78 -20.92 -27.69 12.63
CA ILE A 78 -21.10 -29.14 12.48
C ILE A 78 -19.99 -29.90 13.19
N LEU A 79 -18.74 -29.43 13.17
CA LEU A 79 -17.64 -30.03 13.91
C LEU A 79 -17.94 -30.10 15.41
N GLY A 80 -18.53 -29.04 15.98
CA GLY A 80 -19.01 -29.03 17.36
C GLY A 80 -20.08 -30.11 17.62
N GLN A 81 -21.07 -30.22 16.74
CA GLN A 81 -22.11 -31.26 16.85
C GLN A 81 -21.53 -32.68 16.70
N VAL A 82 -20.59 -32.88 15.78
CA VAL A 82 -19.88 -34.15 15.56
C VAL A 82 -19.09 -34.55 16.81
N ARG A 83 -18.46 -33.59 17.51
CA ARG A 83 -17.79 -33.83 18.81
C ARG A 83 -18.81 -34.27 19.88
N MET A 84 -19.93 -33.57 20.02
CA MET A 84 -20.97 -33.93 20.99
C MET A 84 -21.60 -35.32 20.72
N ASN A 85 -21.94 -35.60 19.45
CA ASN A 85 -22.50 -36.88 19.04
C ASN A 85 -21.49 -38.02 19.27
N ARG A 86 -20.21 -37.77 19.03
CA ARG A 86 -19.13 -38.73 19.34
C ARG A 86 -19.09 -39.04 20.84
N ASP A 87 -19.10 -38.01 21.69
CA ASP A 87 -18.98 -38.19 23.14
C ASP A 87 -20.20 -38.96 23.69
N SER A 88 -21.40 -38.65 23.20
CA SER A 88 -22.63 -39.38 23.52
C SER A 88 -22.59 -40.85 23.06
N LEU A 89 -22.02 -41.12 21.87
CA LEU A 89 -21.84 -42.48 21.34
C LEU A 89 -20.78 -43.28 22.13
N ALA A 90 -19.76 -42.60 22.64
CA ALA A 90 -18.74 -43.20 23.50
C ALA A 90 -19.30 -43.55 24.89
N GLU A 91 -20.07 -42.66 25.51
CA GLU A 91 -20.72 -42.87 26.81
C GLU A 91 -21.77 -43.99 26.77
N SER A 92 -22.53 -44.08 25.67
CA SER A 92 -23.58 -45.11 25.51
C SER A 92 -23.04 -46.51 25.20
N GLY A 93 -21.73 -46.68 25.00
CA GLY A 93 -21.11 -47.99 24.71
C GLY A 93 -21.51 -48.60 23.36
N LYS A 94 -22.32 -47.90 22.55
CA LYS A 94 -22.78 -48.32 21.22
C LYS A 94 -21.72 -48.13 20.13
N MET A 95 -20.54 -47.67 20.51
CA MET A 95 -19.42 -47.44 19.62
C MET A 95 -18.68 -48.76 19.32
N VAL A 96 -19.28 -49.63 18.50
CA VAL A 96 -18.74 -50.95 18.18
C VAL A 96 -17.50 -50.84 17.26
N ASN A 97 -16.39 -51.39 17.76
CA ASN A 97 -15.08 -51.67 17.16
C ASN A 97 -14.50 -50.63 16.17
N LEU A 98 -13.42 -49.99 16.62
CA LEU A 98 -12.97 -48.72 16.07
C LEU A 98 -11.45 -48.64 16.28
N ASP A 99 -10.68 -48.82 15.19
CA ASP A 99 -9.22 -48.61 15.04
C ASP A 99 -8.73 -47.48 15.97
N PRO A 100 -7.61 -47.64 16.70
CA PRO A 100 -7.39 -47.04 18.02
C PRO A 100 -7.65 -45.53 18.04
N ASN A 101 -8.37 -45.07 19.08
CA ASN A 101 -8.93 -43.71 19.24
C ASN A 101 -7.97 -42.58 18.82
N TRP A 102 -6.66 -42.74 19.03
CA TRP A 102 -5.63 -41.76 18.66
C TRP A 102 -5.65 -41.36 17.17
N LYS A 103 -6.00 -42.27 16.26
CA LYS A 103 -5.96 -42.00 14.81
C LYS A 103 -7.13 -41.11 14.36
N ARG A 104 -8.21 -41.07 15.12
CA ARG A 104 -9.41 -40.26 14.85
C ARG A 104 -9.35 -38.88 15.48
N GLU A 105 -8.86 -38.81 16.71
CA GLU A 105 -8.60 -37.56 17.43
C GLU A 105 -7.62 -36.70 16.65
N LYS A 106 -6.51 -37.32 16.21
CA LYS A 106 -5.50 -36.68 15.38
C LYS A 106 -6.05 -36.09 14.07
N LEU A 107 -7.06 -36.70 13.44
CA LEU A 107 -7.60 -36.17 12.18
C LEU A 107 -8.43 -34.90 12.38
N LEU A 108 -9.24 -34.83 13.44
CA LEU A 108 -10.02 -33.63 13.76
C LEU A 108 -9.10 -32.50 14.24
N ASP A 109 -8.13 -32.83 15.07
CA ASP A 109 -7.14 -31.87 15.58
C ASP A 109 -6.23 -31.36 14.45
N GLU A 110 -5.86 -32.22 13.49
CA GLU A 110 -5.12 -31.79 12.30
C GLU A 110 -5.96 -30.88 11.39
N LEU A 111 -7.28 -31.12 11.25
CA LEU A 111 -8.16 -30.23 10.48
C LEU A 111 -8.32 -28.86 11.16
N GLU A 112 -8.45 -28.83 12.48
CA GLU A 112 -8.52 -27.60 13.27
C GLU A 112 -7.19 -26.84 13.25
N GLN A 113 -6.05 -27.53 13.40
CA GLN A 113 -4.72 -26.93 13.28
C GLN A 113 -4.48 -26.32 11.90
N ILE A 114 -4.94 -26.97 10.83
CA ILE A 114 -4.86 -26.40 9.48
C ILE A 114 -5.71 -25.14 9.39
N GLU A 115 -6.93 -25.16 9.91
CA GLU A 115 -7.82 -24.00 9.92
C GLU A 115 -7.21 -22.82 10.70
N ASP A 116 -6.70 -23.07 11.91
CA ASP A 116 -6.03 -22.08 12.74
C ASP A 116 -4.81 -21.50 12.02
N SER A 117 -3.98 -22.35 11.41
CA SER A 117 -2.84 -21.87 10.64
C SER A 117 -3.26 -20.97 9.47
N ILE A 118 -4.32 -21.32 8.74
CA ILE A 118 -4.85 -20.49 7.65
C ILE A 118 -5.40 -19.16 8.19
N GLN A 119 -5.96 -19.13 9.39
CA GLN A 119 -6.55 -17.93 9.98
C GLN A 119 -5.53 -17.00 10.64
N THR A 120 -4.51 -17.55 11.33
CA THR A 120 -3.62 -16.76 12.19
C THR A 120 -2.27 -16.46 11.55
N SER A 121 -1.79 -17.30 10.64
CA SER A 121 -0.48 -17.07 10.04
C SER A 121 -0.58 -16.27 8.75
N ALA A 122 0.24 -15.21 8.66
CA ALA A 122 0.43 -14.42 7.45
C ALA A 122 1.26 -15.22 6.43
N LEU A 123 0.62 -16.21 5.81
CA LEU A 123 1.26 -17.16 4.91
C LEU A 123 1.32 -16.63 3.47
N ASP A 124 2.37 -17.02 2.76
CA ASP A 124 2.43 -16.85 1.31
C ASP A 124 1.41 -17.76 0.61
N HIS A 125 0.95 -17.37 -0.58
CA HIS A 125 0.03 -18.15 -1.41
C HIS A 125 0.50 -19.60 -1.67
N ILE A 126 1.81 -19.83 -1.70
CA ILE A 126 2.41 -21.17 -1.86
C ILE A 126 2.21 -22.02 -0.60
N ALA A 127 2.41 -21.43 0.58
CA ALA A 127 2.21 -22.11 1.85
C ALA A 127 0.71 -22.39 2.10
N GLU A 128 -0.17 -21.44 1.77
CA GLU A 128 -1.62 -21.64 1.81
C GLU A 128 -2.06 -22.80 0.91
N ARG A 129 -1.56 -22.89 -0.33
CA ARG A 129 -1.85 -24.03 -1.23
C ARG A 129 -1.45 -25.37 -0.62
N LYS A 130 -0.27 -25.47 -0.01
CA LYS A 130 0.20 -26.69 0.65
C LYS A 130 -0.73 -27.11 1.79
N LEU A 131 -1.22 -26.17 2.58
CA LEU A 131 -2.19 -26.45 3.66
C LEU A 131 -3.53 -26.93 3.10
N LEU A 132 -4.04 -26.32 2.03
CA LEU A 132 -5.26 -26.76 1.37
C LEU A 132 -5.12 -28.15 0.74
N ASP A 133 -3.95 -28.50 0.22
CA ASP A 133 -3.68 -29.85 -0.28
C ASP A 133 -3.57 -30.87 0.86
N ARG A 134 -2.98 -30.49 2.00
CA ARG A 134 -2.98 -31.32 3.21
C ARG A 134 -4.40 -31.56 3.71
N ARG A 135 -5.24 -30.52 3.80
CA ARG A 135 -6.64 -30.63 4.19
C ARG A 135 -7.40 -31.57 3.26
N LYS A 136 -7.23 -31.40 1.94
CA LYS A 136 -7.86 -32.26 0.94
C LYS A 136 -7.54 -33.75 1.15
N LYS A 137 -6.26 -34.09 1.40
CA LYS A 137 -5.85 -35.48 1.70
C LYS A 137 -6.54 -36.02 2.95
N LEU A 138 -6.58 -35.23 4.03
CA LEU A 138 -7.28 -35.61 5.27
C LEU A 138 -8.78 -35.84 5.04
N LEU A 139 -9.44 -34.98 4.24
CA LEU A 139 -10.85 -35.15 3.88
C LEU A 139 -11.09 -36.41 3.03
N GLU A 140 -10.17 -36.77 2.12
CA GLU A 140 -10.24 -38.00 1.32
C GLU A 140 -10.02 -39.27 2.14
N GLU A 141 -9.15 -39.24 3.14
CA GLU A 141 -8.98 -40.31 4.11
C GLU A 141 -10.22 -40.49 4.98
N ASN A 142 -10.81 -39.38 5.43
CA ASN A 142 -12.04 -39.37 6.22
C ASN A 142 -13.23 -39.96 5.44
N ASP A 143 -13.43 -39.55 4.18
CA ASP A 143 -14.51 -40.09 3.34
C ASP A 143 -14.37 -41.58 3.07
N ARG A 144 -13.16 -42.07 2.79
CA ARG A 144 -12.90 -43.50 2.60
C ARG A 144 -13.32 -44.29 3.85
N TRP A 145 -12.98 -43.75 5.01
CA TRP A 145 -13.34 -44.34 6.29
C TRP A 145 -14.85 -44.30 6.60
N LEU A 146 -15.53 -43.19 6.30
CA LEU A 146 -16.98 -43.06 6.47
C LEU A 146 -17.75 -44.06 5.59
N ARG A 147 -17.33 -44.23 4.33
CA ARG A 147 -17.95 -45.17 3.39
C ARG A 147 -17.89 -46.60 3.88
N SER A 148 -16.71 -47.08 4.29
CA SER A 148 -16.55 -48.44 4.83
C SER A 148 -17.40 -48.71 6.08
N ARG A 149 -17.75 -47.67 6.84
CA ARG A 149 -18.54 -47.78 8.07
C ARG A 149 -20.04 -47.73 7.88
N ARG A 150 -20.52 -46.95 6.91
CA ARG A 150 -21.95 -46.84 6.64
C ARG A 150 -22.55 -48.22 6.38
N ASP A 151 -21.80 -49.07 5.69
CA ASP A 151 -22.21 -50.44 5.36
C ASP A 151 -22.15 -51.40 6.57
N SER A 152 -21.42 -51.03 7.64
CA SER A 152 -21.18 -51.88 8.82
C SER A 152 -22.04 -51.54 10.03
N ASN A 153 -22.52 -50.30 10.17
CA ASN A 153 -23.23 -49.84 11.38
C ASN A 153 -24.31 -48.79 11.09
N PRO A 154 -25.60 -49.19 11.01
CA PRO A 154 -26.71 -48.27 10.76
C PRO A 154 -27.01 -47.31 11.93
N GLU A 155 -26.69 -47.69 13.17
CA GLU A 155 -26.91 -46.82 14.36
C GLU A 155 -26.00 -45.58 14.36
N MET A 156 -24.91 -45.58 13.58
CA MET A 156 -24.00 -44.44 13.41
C MET A 156 -24.37 -43.52 12.23
N ALA A 157 -25.52 -43.73 11.57
CA ALA A 157 -25.91 -42.99 10.38
C ALA A 157 -25.92 -41.46 10.59
N SER A 158 -26.52 -40.97 11.68
CA SER A 158 -26.57 -39.53 11.97
C SER A 158 -25.17 -38.91 12.15
N PHE A 159 -24.25 -39.61 12.80
CA PHE A 159 -22.86 -39.17 12.96
C PHE A 159 -22.10 -39.17 11.62
N ILE A 160 -22.34 -40.17 10.78
CA ILE A 160 -21.74 -40.28 9.44
C ILE A 160 -22.25 -39.16 8.54
N ASP A 161 -23.55 -38.88 8.57
CA ASP A 161 -24.19 -37.85 7.75
C ASP A 161 -23.71 -36.45 8.12
N SER A 162 -23.67 -36.10 9.41
CA SER A 162 -23.09 -34.83 9.86
C SER A 162 -21.62 -34.70 9.44
N ARG A 163 -20.85 -35.79 9.46
CA ARG A 163 -19.43 -35.75 9.06
C ARG A 163 -19.24 -35.65 7.55
N ALA A 164 -20.14 -36.25 6.77
CA ALA A 164 -20.17 -36.08 5.32
C ALA A 164 -20.52 -34.63 4.94
N GLU A 165 -21.50 -34.03 5.61
CA GLU A 165 -21.88 -32.62 5.45
C GLU A 165 -20.74 -31.66 5.84
N MET A 166 -20.02 -31.96 6.92
CA MET A 166 -18.81 -31.21 7.28
C MET A 166 -17.75 -31.28 6.17
N ASN A 167 -17.51 -32.47 5.60
CA ASN A 167 -16.51 -32.64 4.53
C ASN A 167 -16.92 -31.91 3.23
N THR A 168 -18.21 -31.84 2.89
CA THR A 168 -18.67 -31.06 1.74
C THR A 168 -18.47 -29.57 1.93
N LEU A 169 -18.76 -29.03 3.13
CA LEU A 169 -18.54 -27.62 3.45
C LEU A 169 -17.05 -27.25 3.42
N TYR A 170 -16.17 -28.09 3.97
CA TYR A 170 -14.73 -27.83 3.89
C TYR A 170 -14.21 -27.87 2.45
N ARG A 171 -14.73 -28.75 1.59
CA ARG A 171 -14.40 -28.73 0.16
C ARG A 171 -14.86 -27.47 -0.54
N GLU A 172 -16.05 -26.98 -0.19
CA GLU A 172 -16.55 -25.72 -0.74
C GLU A 172 -15.68 -24.53 -0.31
N ALA A 173 -15.31 -24.47 0.97
CA ALA A 173 -14.40 -23.46 1.51
C ALA A 173 -13.04 -23.52 0.80
N ASP A 174 -12.44 -24.70 0.70
CA ASP A 174 -11.14 -24.90 0.07
C ASP A 174 -11.18 -24.53 -1.43
N LYS A 175 -12.26 -24.87 -2.13
CA LYS A 175 -12.46 -24.48 -3.54
C LYS A 175 -12.53 -22.96 -3.69
N ALA A 176 -13.32 -22.30 -2.83
CA ALA A 176 -13.42 -20.84 -2.83
C ALA A 176 -12.07 -20.18 -2.51
N HIS A 177 -11.30 -20.75 -1.57
CA HIS A 177 -9.97 -20.26 -1.20
C HIS A 177 -8.95 -20.47 -2.32
N ARG A 178 -8.93 -21.63 -2.99
CA ARG A 178 -8.07 -21.86 -4.17
C ARG A 178 -8.36 -20.87 -5.30
N SER A 179 -9.63 -20.68 -5.64
CA SER A 179 -10.02 -19.69 -6.64
C SER A 179 -9.66 -18.26 -6.24
N MET A 180 -9.71 -17.94 -4.94
CA MET A 180 -9.27 -16.65 -4.42
C MET A 180 -7.77 -16.46 -4.64
N ILE A 181 -6.94 -17.44 -4.28
CA ILE A 181 -5.48 -17.39 -4.49
C ILE A 181 -5.17 -17.16 -5.97
N GLU A 182 -5.82 -17.88 -6.89
CA GLU A 182 -5.61 -17.73 -8.33
C GLU A 182 -5.94 -16.31 -8.85
N ILE A 183 -7.01 -15.70 -8.34
CA ILE A 183 -7.38 -14.32 -8.71
C ILE A 183 -6.37 -13.33 -8.15
N VAL A 184 -5.92 -13.51 -6.91
CA VAL A 184 -4.93 -12.63 -6.27
C VAL A 184 -3.59 -12.71 -7.01
N GLU A 185 -3.11 -13.91 -7.35
CA GLU A 185 -1.87 -14.09 -8.14
C GLU A 185 -1.96 -13.40 -9.50
N LYS A 186 -3.10 -13.48 -10.19
CA LYS A 186 -3.32 -12.77 -11.47
C LYS A 186 -3.44 -11.26 -11.30
N ALA A 187 -4.00 -10.80 -10.18
CA ALA A 187 -4.20 -9.39 -9.88
C ALA A 187 -2.93 -8.68 -9.38
N GLN A 188 -1.97 -9.41 -8.80
CA GLN A 188 -0.72 -8.87 -8.27
C GLN A 188 0.07 -8.02 -9.30
N PRO A 189 0.43 -8.53 -10.49
CA PRO A 189 1.13 -7.71 -11.49
C PRO A 189 0.27 -6.56 -12.02
N MET A 190 -1.07 -6.67 -11.98
CA MET A 190 -1.96 -5.57 -12.33
C MET A 190 -1.95 -4.47 -11.27
N HIS A 191 -1.85 -4.83 -9.99
CA HIS A 191 -1.71 -3.90 -8.88
C HIS A 191 -0.41 -3.12 -8.98
N GLU A 192 0.71 -3.78 -9.24
CA GLU A 192 2.01 -3.12 -9.44
C GLU A 192 1.95 -2.11 -10.60
N LYS A 193 1.41 -2.53 -11.75
CA LYS A 193 1.18 -1.62 -12.90
C LYS A 193 0.26 -0.46 -12.54
N LYS A 194 -0.81 -0.72 -11.78
CA LYS A 194 -1.72 0.32 -11.30
C LYS A 194 -0.97 1.36 -10.50
N VAL A 195 -0.18 0.94 -9.52
CA VAL A 195 0.59 1.85 -8.64
C VAL A 195 1.50 2.74 -9.46
N ILE A 196 2.27 2.16 -10.40
CA ILE A 196 3.18 2.89 -11.28
C ILE A 196 2.41 3.91 -12.13
N LEU A 197 1.41 3.49 -12.91
CA LEU A 197 0.68 4.42 -13.78
C LEU A 197 -0.08 5.51 -13.01
N THR A 198 -0.59 5.20 -11.81
CA THR A 198 -1.23 6.22 -10.95
C THR A 198 -0.23 7.23 -10.40
N ALA A 199 1.00 6.80 -10.11
CA ALA A 199 2.07 7.69 -9.70
C ALA A 199 2.51 8.59 -10.87
N GLU A 200 2.70 8.03 -12.06
CA GLU A 200 3.00 8.76 -13.28
C GLU A 200 1.95 9.83 -13.58
N LEU A 201 0.65 9.46 -13.59
CA LEU A 201 -0.43 10.41 -13.82
C LEU A 201 -0.45 11.54 -12.77
N ARG A 202 -0.19 11.21 -11.51
CA ARG A 202 -0.11 12.20 -10.43
C ARG A 202 1.04 13.18 -10.65
N ASP A 203 2.19 12.69 -11.10
CA ASP A 203 3.37 13.51 -11.31
C ASP A 203 3.22 14.40 -12.56
N ILE A 204 2.60 13.90 -13.64
CA ILE A 204 2.23 14.71 -14.81
C ILE A 204 1.28 15.84 -14.40
N ARG A 205 0.22 15.53 -13.64
CA ARG A 205 -0.72 16.55 -13.14
C ARG A 205 -0.02 17.62 -12.30
N ARG A 206 0.89 17.21 -11.41
CA ARG A 206 1.69 18.15 -10.59
C ARG A 206 2.59 19.03 -11.45
N GLN A 207 3.26 18.46 -12.45
CA GLN A 207 4.11 19.22 -13.37
C GLN A 207 3.29 20.21 -14.19
N LEU A 208 2.11 19.78 -14.65
CA LEU A 208 1.16 20.61 -15.39
C LEU A 208 0.65 21.77 -14.53
N ASP A 209 0.21 21.51 -13.29
CA ASP A 209 -0.22 22.55 -12.36
C ASP A 209 0.91 23.55 -12.10
N ARG A 210 2.14 23.06 -11.91
CA ARG A 210 3.31 23.91 -11.71
C ARG A 210 3.65 24.73 -12.96
N ALA A 211 3.56 24.14 -14.15
CA ALA A 211 3.79 24.85 -15.41
C ALA A 211 2.75 25.94 -15.64
N LYS A 212 1.46 25.67 -15.35
CA LYS A 212 0.38 26.65 -15.40
C LYS A 212 0.58 27.79 -14.40
N GLU A 213 1.00 27.47 -13.18
CA GLU A 213 1.35 28.45 -12.16
C GLU A 213 2.53 29.34 -12.59
N LEU A 214 3.60 28.74 -13.11
CA LEU A 214 4.77 29.47 -13.61
C LEU A 214 4.42 30.38 -14.78
N LEU A 215 3.54 29.92 -15.69
CA LEU A 215 3.07 30.74 -16.80
C LEU A 215 2.24 31.93 -16.30
N ALA A 216 1.33 31.71 -15.35
CA ALA A 216 0.53 32.78 -14.75
C ALA A 216 1.38 33.82 -14.01
N GLN A 217 2.49 33.40 -13.38
CA GLN A 217 3.41 34.30 -12.69
C GLN A 217 4.40 35.00 -13.64
N SER A 218 4.56 34.50 -14.87
CA SER A 218 5.63 34.94 -15.78
C SER A 218 5.57 36.43 -16.13
N ASP A 219 4.38 36.97 -16.40
CA ASP A 219 4.20 38.38 -16.77
C ASP A 219 4.59 39.33 -15.63
N TYR A 220 4.09 39.05 -14.42
CA TYR A 220 4.46 39.81 -13.23
C TYR A 220 5.96 39.71 -12.95
N ALA A 221 6.51 38.52 -13.12
CA ALA A 221 7.91 38.21 -12.90
C ALA A 221 8.84 38.92 -13.90
N ILE A 222 8.43 39.06 -15.16
CA ILE A 222 9.14 39.82 -16.20
C ILE A 222 9.06 41.32 -15.88
N ALA A 223 7.86 41.84 -15.65
CA ALA A 223 7.64 43.25 -15.32
C ALA A 223 8.44 43.70 -14.07
N HIS A 224 8.53 42.83 -13.05
CA HIS A 224 9.34 43.10 -11.87
C HIS A 224 10.82 43.35 -12.22
N TRP A 225 11.44 42.50 -13.05
CA TRP A 225 12.86 42.65 -13.39
C TRP A 225 13.11 43.75 -14.42
N GLU A 226 12.20 43.97 -15.38
CA GLU A 226 12.27 45.10 -16.30
C GLU A 226 12.27 46.42 -15.52
N ARG A 227 11.43 46.53 -14.49
CA ARG A 227 11.42 47.69 -13.60
C ARG A 227 12.71 47.84 -12.81
N ARG A 228 13.28 46.75 -12.29
CA ARG A 228 14.56 46.78 -11.56
C ARG A 228 15.74 47.21 -12.43
N LEU A 229 15.74 46.83 -13.70
CA LEU A 229 16.77 47.26 -14.64
C LEU A 229 16.63 48.74 -15.04
N LYS A 230 15.42 49.30 -15.01
CA LYS A 230 15.17 50.72 -15.31
C LYS A 230 15.35 51.64 -14.10
N ASP A 231 14.72 51.30 -12.98
CA ASP A 231 14.62 52.16 -11.79
C ASP A 231 15.73 51.86 -10.75
N GLY A 232 16.45 50.75 -10.92
CA GLY A 232 17.55 50.32 -10.05
C GLY A 232 17.18 49.27 -8.98
N PHE A 233 18.19 48.84 -8.22
CA PHE A 233 18.07 47.75 -7.24
C PHE A 233 17.82 48.20 -5.79
N GLY A 234 17.71 49.52 -5.57
CA GLY A 234 17.42 50.13 -4.28
C GLY A 234 15.98 49.96 -3.83
N GLU A 235 15.56 50.76 -2.85
CA GLU A 235 14.17 50.80 -2.41
C GLU A 235 13.33 51.61 -3.40
N LEU A 236 12.30 50.98 -3.99
CA LEU A 236 11.47 51.60 -5.03
C LEU A 236 10.02 51.86 -4.60
N GLY A 237 9.68 51.57 -3.34
CA GLY A 237 8.31 51.66 -2.81
C GLY A 237 7.34 50.63 -3.43
N GLY A 238 6.10 50.57 -2.92
CA GLY A 238 5.03 49.75 -3.51
C GLY A 238 5.29 48.23 -3.54
N GLY A 239 6.01 47.69 -2.55
CA GLY A 239 6.31 46.25 -2.46
C GLY A 239 7.65 45.83 -3.10
N PHE A 240 8.48 46.78 -3.53
CA PHE A 240 9.83 46.55 -4.07
C PHE A 240 10.92 46.86 -3.02
N PRO A 241 11.38 45.88 -2.22
CA PRO A 241 12.38 46.09 -1.17
C PRO A 241 13.78 46.36 -1.75
N ASN A 242 14.67 46.97 -0.97
CA ASN A 242 16.06 47.16 -1.37
C ASN A 242 16.80 45.80 -1.49
N LEU A 243 17.13 45.38 -2.72
CA LEU A 243 17.81 44.12 -3.00
C LEU A 243 19.30 44.16 -2.66
N MET A 244 19.89 45.36 -2.64
CA MET A 244 21.30 45.58 -2.33
C MET A 244 21.59 45.72 -0.84
N ALA A 245 20.57 45.84 0.02
CA ALA A 245 20.73 46.10 1.45
C ALA A 245 21.66 45.10 2.17
N ALA A 246 21.63 43.82 1.77
CA ALA A 246 22.53 42.82 2.33
C ALA A 246 23.99 42.99 1.85
N ASN A 247 24.19 43.37 0.58
CA ASN A 247 25.51 43.65 0.04
C ASN A 247 26.11 44.89 0.70
N THR A 248 25.33 45.98 0.80
CA THR A 248 25.75 47.23 1.46
C THR A 248 26.16 46.97 2.92
N ARG A 249 25.35 46.21 3.66
CA ARG A 249 25.65 45.83 5.05
C ARG A 249 26.98 45.09 5.18
N VAL A 250 27.30 44.18 4.27
CA VAL A 250 28.57 43.42 4.32
C VAL A 250 29.74 44.32 3.92
N ALA A 251 29.57 45.17 2.91
CA ALA A 251 30.58 46.14 2.49
C ALA A 251 30.94 47.13 3.62
N GLU A 252 29.96 47.51 4.45
CA GLU A 252 30.14 48.35 5.65
C GLU A 252 30.80 47.59 6.83
N GLY A 253 31.23 46.34 6.63
CA GLY A 253 31.86 45.51 7.67
C GLY A 253 30.87 44.75 8.56
N GLY A 254 29.58 44.77 8.23
CA GLY A 254 28.53 44.05 8.93
C GLY A 254 28.52 42.54 8.64
N ARG A 255 27.79 41.79 9.45
CA ARG A 255 27.66 40.32 9.31
C ARG A 255 26.82 39.95 8.09
N SER A 256 27.26 38.95 7.33
CA SER A 256 26.48 38.39 6.22
C SER A 256 25.22 37.68 6.71
N SER A 257 24.16 37.65 5.90
CA SER A 257 22.91 36.97 6.20
C SER A 257 23.04 35.44 6.29
N PHE A 258 24.08 34.88 5.67
CA PHE A 258 24.41 33.45 5.72
C PHE A 258 25.30 33.05 6.90
N ALA A 259 25.89 34.02 7.62
CA ALA A 259 26.64 33.70 8.83
C ALA A 259 25.65 33.19 9.89
N ARG A 260 25.65 31.86 10.12
CA ARG A 260 24.90 31.24 11.23
C ARG A 260 25.22 32.05 12.48
N SER A 261 24.21 32.64 13.12
CA SER A 261 24.43 33.35 14.39
C SER A 261 25.16 32.39 15.31
N SER A 262 26.42 32.68 15.66
CA SER A 262 27.11 31.98 16.73
C SER A 262 26.40 32.38 18.01
N LYS A 263 25.27 31.72 18.32
CA LYS A 263 24.68 31.82 19.65
C LYS A 263 25.79 31.39 20.60
N PRO A 264 26.21 32.23 21.56
CA PRO A 264 27.20 31.81 22.53
C PRO A 264 26.64 30.56 23.21
N LYS A 265 27.41 29.46 23.20
CA LYS A 265 27.07 28.24 23.92
C LYS A 265 26.78 28.67 25.36
N ARG A 266 25.51 28.60 25.79
CA ARG A 266 25.15 28.73 27.20
C ARG A 266 25.98 27.68 27.94
N SER A 267 26.95 28.12 28.73
CA SER A 267 27.62 27.27 29.69
C SER A 267 26.53 26.75 30.62
N ARG A 268 26.25 25.44 30.56
CA ARG A 268 25.51 24.77 31.62
C ARG A 268 26.41 24.81 32.84
N ASN A 269 26.18 25.76 33.74
CA ASN A 269 26.64 25.66 35.11
C ASN A 269 26.03 24.38 35.68
N ARG A 270 26.83 23.31 35.75
CA ARG A 270 26.60 22.22 36.68
C ARG A 270 27.00 22.76 38.05
N GLN A 271 26.05 23.36 38.76
CA GLN A 271 26.12 23.40 40.22
C GLN A 271 25.69 22.01 40.68
N GLY A 272 26.67 21.11 40.79
CA GLY A 272 26.61 20.04 41.77
C GLY A 272 27.06 20.66 43.09
N GLY A 273 26.13 20.78 44.03
CA GLY A 273 26.45 20.93 45.44
C GLY A 273 26.31 19.56 46.07
N GLU A 274 27.44 18.96 46.42
CA GLU A 274 27.52 17.98 47.50
C GLU A 274 27.46 18.72 48.85
N GLU A 275 27.12 17.96 49.90
CA GLU A 275 27.22 18.29 51.35
C GLU A 275 26.08 19.20 51.87
N GLU A 276 25.35 18.91 52.94
CA GLU A 276 25.43 17.96 54.08
C GLU A 276 24.01 17.72 54.64
#